data_AF-A0A6P0P7S5-F1
#
_entry.id   AF-A0A6P0P7S5-F1
#
_cell.length_a   1.000
_cell.length_b   1.000
_cell.length_c   1.000
_cell.angle_alpha   90.00
_cell.angle_beta   90.00
_cell.angle_gamma   90.00
#
_symmetry.space_group_name_H-M   'P 1'
#
loop_
_entity.id
_entity.type
_entity.pdbx_description
1 polymer ?
#
loop_
_entity_poly.entity_id
_entity_poly.type
_entity_poly.pdbx_seq_one_letter_code
_entity_poly.pdbx_strand_id
1 'polypeptide(L)' 'MFNLPEIKILAARGNVVELMAAQIQKLPPSTQEILQLAACISNKFDVKTLSIVSEKSLPETALCLWGA' A
#
# COMPACT_ATOMS: atom_id res chain seq x y z
N MET A 1 -11.63 -3.18 11.74
CA MET A 1 -11.84 -4.64 11.66
C MET A 1 -12.55 -4.93 10.36
N PHE A 2 -11.89 -5.61 9.41
CA PHE A 2 -12.37 -5.73 8.03
C PHE A 2 -13.61 -6.63 7.90
N ASN A 3 -14.57 -6.24 7.05
CA ASN A 3 -15.82 -6.97 6.82
C ASN A 3 -15.65 -7.99 5.66
N LEU A 4 -15.43 -9.25 6.01
CA LEU A 4 -15.11 -10.34 5.06
C LEU A 4 -16.17 -10.62 3.97
N PRO A 5 -17.49 -10.50 4.21
CA PRO A 5 -18.52 -10.67 3.18
C PRO A 5 -18.44 -9.62 2.06
N GLU A 6 -18.22 -8.35 2.38
CA GLU A 6 -18.11 -7.27 1.39
C GLU A 6 -16.88 -7.42 0.52
N ILE A 7 -15.75 -7.82 1.12
CA ILE A 7 -14.49 -8.10 0.40
C ILE A 7 -14.70 -9.19 -0.65
N LYS A 8 -15.41 -10.27 -0.30
CA LYS A 8 -15.71 -11.37 -1.23
C LYS A 8 -16.60 -10.94 -2.40
N ILE A 9 -17.57 -10.05 -2.16
CA ILE A 9 -18.48 -9.56 -3.20
C ILE A 9 -17.76 -8.63 -4.18
N LEU A 10 -16.94 -7.70 -3.68
CA LEU A 10 -16.15 -6.78 -4.52
C LEU A 10 -15.09 -7.54 -5.34
N ALA A 11 -14.41 -8.51 -4.73
CA ALA A 11 -13.46 -9.37 -5.42
C ALA A 11 -14.13 -10.26 -6.47
N ALA A 12 -15.30 -10.84 -6.17
CA ALA A 12 -16.06 -11.66 -7.12
C ALA A 12 -16.64 -10.85 -8.30
N ARG A 13 -16.84 -9.54 -8.14
CA ARG A 13 -17.27 -8.61 -9.22
C ARG A 13 -16.12 -8.08 -10.07
N GLY A 14 -14.89 -8.55 -9.84
CA GLY A 14 -13.70 -8.14 -10.60
C GLY A 14 -13.16 -6.76 -10.21
N ASN A 15 -13.70 -6.12 -9.18
CA ASN A 15 -13.32 -4.77 -8.78
C ASN A 15 -12.32 -4.75 -7.62
N VAL A 16 -11.32 -5.62 -7.72
CA VAL A 16 -10.22 -5.69 -6.76
C VAL A 16 -9.41 -4.40 -6.75
N VAL A 17 -9.38 -3.65 -7.85
CA VAL A 17 -8.69 -2.36 -7.95
C VAL A 17 -9.36 -1.30 -7.07
N GLU A 18 -10.68 -1.13 -7.14
CA GLU A 18 -11.39 -0.20 -6.24
C GLU A 18 -11.29 -0.63 -4.78
N LEU A 19 -11.34 -1.94 -4.49
CA LEU A 19 -11.18 -2.44 -3.13
C LEU A 19 -9.79 -2.09 -2.59
N MET A 20 -8.73 -2.34 -3.36
CA MET A 20 -7.35 -2.04 -2.97
C MET A 20 -7.13 -0.53 -2.81
N ALA A 21 -7.65 0.27 -3.74
CA ALA A 21 -7.61 1.74 -3.64
C ALA A 21 -8.31 2.24 -2.37
N ALA A 22 -9.49 1.69 -2.03
CA ALA A 22 -10.23 2.05 -0.83
C ALA A 22 -9.52 1.64 0.48
N GLN A 23 -8.70 0.59 0.48
CA GLN A 23 -7.88 0.26 1.65
C GLN A 23 -6.65 1.16 1.76
N ILE A 24 -5.96 1.44 0.65
CA ILE A 24 -4.80 2.32 0.62
C ILE A 24 -5.19 3.73 1.10
N GLN A 25 -6.35 4.25 0.67
CA GLN A 25 -6.85 5.57 1.08
C GLN A 25 -7.10 5.72 2.59
N LYS A 26 -7.20 4.62 3.35
CA LYS A 26 -7.37 4.67 4.82
C LYS A 26 -6.05 4.81 5.58
N LEU A 27 -4.93 4.59 4.90
CA LEU A 27 -3.61 4.65 5.51
C LEU A 27 -3.15 6.10 5.67
N PRO A 28 -2.19 6.39 6.55
CA PRO A 28 -1.59 7.72 6.64
C PRO A 28 -1.03 8.18 5.28
N PRO A 29 -1.03 9.50 4.99
CA PRO A 29 -0.54 10.03 3.71
C PRO A 29 0.88 9.56 3.35
N SER A 30 1.77 9.47 4.34
CA SER A 30 3.13 8.96 4.17
C SER A 30 3.18 7.50 3.73
N THR A 31 2.27 6.66 4.23
CA THR A 31 2.13 5.27 3.80
C THR A 31 1.57 5.17 2.39
N GLN A 32 0.58 6.01 2.05
CA GLN A 32 -0.01 6.04 0.71
C GLN A 32 1.04 6.39 -0.34
N GLU A 33 1.87 7.39 -0.07
CA GLU A 33 2.95 7.83 -0.96
C GLU A 33 3.96 6.71 -1.23
N ILE A 34 4.41 6.01 -0.17
CA ILE A 34 5.33 4.86 -0.31
C ILE A 34 4.70 3.73 -1.12
N LEU A 35 3.41 3.42 -0.91
CA LEU A 35 2.72 2.35 -1.65
C LEU A 35 2.46 2.71 -3.12
N GLN A 36 2.25 3.98 -3.43
CA GLN A 36 2.15 4.44 -4.82
C GLN A 36 3.48 4.29 -5.55
N LEU A 37 4.58 4.70 -4.92
CA LEU A 37 5.94 4.48 -5.46
C LEU A 37 6.22 2.99 -5.66
N ALA A 38 5.79 2.15 -4.72
CA ALA A 38 5.93 0.71 -4.81
C ALA A 38 5.18 0.10 -6.00
N ALA A 39 3.93 0.53 -6.22
CA ALA A 39 3.11 0.07 -7.34
C ALA A 39 3.68 0.44 -8.71
N CYS A 40 4.40 1.58 -8.80
CA CYS A 40 5.09 2.01 -10.01
C CYS A 40 6.34 1.17 -10.33
N ILE A 41 6.94 0.53 -9.33
CA ILE A 41 8.16 -0.29 -9.51
C ILE A 41 7.80 -1.70 -9.96
N SER A 42 6.98 -2.41 -9.17
CA SER A 42 6.62 -3.80 -9.43
C SER A 42 5.57 -4.32 -8.42
N ASN A 43 5.07 -5.54 -8.65
CA ASN A 43 4.20 -6.25 -7.69
C ASN A 43 4.93 -6.74 -6.43
N LYS A 44 6.27 -6.69 -6.44
CA LYS A 44 7.14 -7.03 -5.31
C LYS A 44 8.22 -5.96 -5.20
N PHE A 45 8.42 -5.48 -3.99
CA PHE A 45 9.41 -4.48 -3.68
C PHE A 45 10.07 -4.82 -2.36
N ASP A 46 11.31 -4.39 -2.20
CA ASP A 46 11.99 -4.41 -0.92
C ASP A 46 12.06 -2.98 -0.35
N VAL A 47 12.12 -2.88 0.99
CA VAL A 47 12.13 -1.61 1.71
C VAL A 47 13.38 -0.78 1.40
N LYS A 48 14.48 -1.41 0.99
CA LYS A 48 15.72 -0.72 0.64
C LYS A 48 15.57 0.01 -0.70
N THR A 49 15.02 -0.65 -1.71
CA THR A 49 14.68 -0.05 -2.99
C THR A 49 13.71 1.11 -2.80
N LEU A 50 12.68 0.92 -1.97
CA LEU A 50 11.75 2.00 -1.64
C LEU A 50 12.42 3.18 -0.95
N SER A 51 13.35 2.95 -0.03
CA SER A 51 14.07 4.04 0.64
C SER A 51 14.87 4.90 -0.34
N ILE A 52 15.44 4.27 -1.38
CA ILE A 52 16.18 4.97 -2.43
C ILE A 52 15.23 5.81 -3.29
N VAL A 53 14.14 5.24 -3.78
CA VAL A 53 13.21 5.97 -4.67
C VAL A 53 12.36 7.02 -3.95
N SER A 54 12.10 6.85 -2.66
CA SER A 54 11.37 7.82 -1.86
C SER A 54 12.28 8.90 -1.26
N GLU A 55 13.60 8.83 -1.52
CA GLU A 55 14.61 9.73 -0.93
C GLU A 55 14.53 9.80 0.60
N LYS A 56 14.23 8.67 1.25
CA LYS A 56 14.10 8.56 2.71
C LYS A 56 15.14 7.62 3.27
N SER A 57 15.41 7.76 4.57
CA SER A 57 16.25 6.78 5.26
C SER A 57 15.52 5.44 5.37
N LEU A 58 16.27 4.33 5.39
CA LEU A 58 15.69 2.99 5.56
C LEU A 58 14.77 2.88 6.80
N PRO A 59 15.13 3.44 7.98
CA PRO A 59 14.25 3.43 9.15
C PRO A 59 12.96 4.24 8.93
N GLU A 60 13.05 5.40 8.27
CA GLU A 60 11.88 6.24 7.99
C GLU A 60 10.90 5.54 7.03
N THR A 61 11.41 4.95 5.95
CA THR A 61 10.59 4.16 5.01
C THR A 61 9.95 2.95 5.70
N ALA A 62 10.68 2.26 6.58
CA ALA A 62 10.13 1.15 7.36
C ALA A 62 9.01 1.62 8.30
N LEU A 63 9.18 2.75 8.98
CA LEU A 63 8.14 3.33 9.84
C LEU A 63 6.87 3.68 9.04
N CYS A 64 7.01 4.21 7.82
CA CYS A 64 5.86 4.48 6.95
C CYS A 64 5.08 3.21 6.57
N LEU A 65 5.71 2.05 6.54
CA LEU A 65 5.07 0.77 6.17
C LEU A 65 4.56 -0.03 7.37
N TRP A 66 5.26 -0.01 8.50
CA TRP A 66 4.89 -0.76 9.71
C TRP A 66 3.99 0.02 10.67
N GLY A 67 3.91 1.34 10.54
CA GLY A 67 2.98 2.18 11.29
C GLY A 67 1.58 2.29 10.66
N ALA A 68 1.31 1.49 9.63
CA ALA A 68 0.11 1.46 8.80
C ALA A 68 -0.99 0.54 9.36
#